data_AF-A0A1M7NFC5-F1
#
_entry.id   AF-A0A1M7NFC5-F1
#
_cell.length_a   1.000
_cell.length_b   1.000
_cell.length_c   1.000
_cell.angle_alpha   90.00
_cell.angle_beta   90.00
_cell.angle_gamma   90.00
#
_symmetry.space_group_name_H-M   'P 1'
#
loop_
_entity.id
_entity.type
_entity.pdbx_description
1 polymer ?
#
loop_
_entity_poly.entity_id
_entity_poly.type
_entity_poly.pdbx_seq_one_letter_code
_entity_poly.pdbx_strand_id
1 'polypeptide(L)' 'MAHHHHKSNKAVEGDPYSGHSRGMPERPDDEELRERAEEDREEVGLPPEPPGPAAGADRENP' A
#
# COMPACT_ATOMS: atom_id res chain seq x y z
N MET A 1 42.49 23.38 -15.17
CA MET A 1 41.65 22.31 -15.76
C MET A 1 40.86 21.67 -14.63
N ALA A 2 39.57 21.98 -14.50
CA ALA A 2 38.72 21.39 -13.47
C ALA A 2 38.12 20.10 -14.00
N HIS A 3 38.50 18.96 -13.41
CA HIS A 3 37.91 17.66 -13.77
C HIS A 3 36.54 17.54 -13.10
N HIS A 4 35.48 17.57 -13.91
CA HIS A 4 34.11 17.36 -13.45
C HIS A 4 33.95 15.88 -13.04
N HIS A 5 34.02 15.61 -11.73
CA HIS A 5 33.78 14.29 -11.17
C HIS A 5 32.29 14.02 -10.97
N HIS A 6 31.52 13.93 -12.06
CA HIS A 6 30.16 13.40 -11.97
C HIS A 6 30.21 11.88 -12.21
N LYS A 7 29.93 11.09 -11.16
CA LYS A 7 29.68 9.66 -11.30
C LYS A 7 28.31 9.51 -11.98
N SER A 8 28.29 8.97 -13.19
CA SER A 8 27.02 8.75 -13.90
C SER A 8 26.18 7.71 -13.15
N ASN A 9 24.97 8.05 -12.76
CA ASN A 9 23.98 7.12 -12.20
C ASN A 9 23.41 6.15 -13.26
N LYS A 10 24.18 5.82 -14.31
CA LYS A 10 23.80 4.86 -15.36
C LYS A 10 23.49 3.47 -14.80
N ALA A 11 23.94 3.16 -13.59
CA ALA A 11 23.60 1.92 -12.89
C ALA A 11 22.17 1.92 -12.28
N VAL A 12 21.46 3.06 -12.29
CA VAL A 12 20.10 3.24 -11.74
C VAL A 12 19.04 3.31 -12.86
N GLU A 13 19.43 3.16 -14.12
CA GLU A 13 18.45 2.88 -15.18
C GLU A 13 18.20 1.37 -15.18
N GLY A 14 17.26 0.94 -14.33
CA GLY A 14 16.72 -0.42 -14.37
C GLY A 14 16.06 -0.70 -15.72
N ASP A 15 16.06 -1.96 -16.15
CA ASP A 15 15.48 -2.37 -17.43
C ASP A 15 13.96 -2.07 -17.45
N PRO A 16 13.47 -1.20 -18.36
CA PRO A 16 12.04 -0.88 -18.47
C PRO A 16 11.20 -2.08 -18.92
N TYR A 17 11.81 -3.10 -19.55
CA TYR A 17 11.17 -4.36 -19.94
C TYR A 17 11.17 -5.40 -18.81
N SER A 18 12.02 -5.23 -17.80
CA SER A 18 11.89 -5.89 -16.49
C SER A 18 10.88 -5.18 -15.59
N GLY A 19 10.03 -4.33 -16.18
CA GLY A 19 8.84 -3.72 -15.61
C GLY A 19 7.81 -4.76 -15.20
N HIS A 20 8.16 -5.62 -14.25
CA HIS A 20 7.18 -6.13 -13.31
C HIS A 20 6.88 -4.96 -12.38
N SER A 21 6.03 -4.05 -12.88
CA SER A 21 4.97 -3.54 -12.04
C SER A 21 4.27 -4.80 -11.53
N ARG A 22 4.77 -5.41 -10.44
CA ARG A 22 3.91 -6.20 -9.59
C ARG A 22 2.83 -5.18 -9.29
N GLY A 23 1.64 -5.36 -9.87
CA GLY A 23 0.55 -4.42 -9.65
C GLY A 23 0.45 -4.14 -8.16
N MET A 24 -0.23 -3.04 -7.77
CA MET A 24 -0.64 -2.92 -6.38
C MET A 24 -1.22 -4.28 -5.97
N PRO A 25 -0.71 -4.91 -4.89
CA PRO A 25 -1.20 -6.22 -4.47
C PRO A 25 -2.71 -6.23 -4.54
N GLU A 26 -3.29 -7.30 -5.09
CA GLU A 26 -4.74 -7.44 -5.11
C GLU A 26 -5.24 -7.15 -3.70
N ARG A 27 -6.15 -6.18 -3.59
CA ARG A 27 -6.74 -5.89 -2.30
C ARG A 27 -7.51 -7.14 -1.89
N PRO A 28 -7.28 -7.66 -0.67
CA PRO A 28 -8.19 -8.59 -0.04
C PRO A 28 -9.63 -8.13 -0.22
N ASP A 29 -10.56 -9.09 -0.30
CA ASP A 29 -11.97 -8.74 -0.29
C ASP A 29 -12.35 -8.04 1.04
N ASP A 30 -13.53 -7.42 1.08
CA ASP A 30 -13.95 -6.66 2.25
C ASP A 30 -14.17 -7.54 3.49
N GLU A 31 -14.30 -8.85 3.33
CA GLU A 31 -14.48 -9.81 4.43
C GLU A 31 -13.11 -10.18 5.02
N GLU A 32 -12.16 -10.60 4.18
CA GLU A 32 -10.76 -10.88 4.54
C GLU A 32 -10.09 -9.65 5.17
N LEU A 33 -10.39 -8.44 4.67
CA LEU A 33 -9.88 -7.20 5.26
C LEU A 33 -10.41 -6.98 6.68
N ARG A 34 -11.68 -7.31 6.95
CA ARG A 34 -12.27 -7.19 8.29
C ARG A 34 -11.72 -8.23 9.23
N GLU A 35 -11.64 -9.50 8.81
CA GLU A 35 -11.07 -10.58 9.61
C GLU A 35 -9.65 -10.24 10.06
N ARG A 36 -8.81 -9.78 9.13
CA ARG A 36 -7.44 -9.35 9.44
C ARG A 36 -7.40 -8.17 10.40
N ALA A 37 -8.31 -7.19 10.23
CA ALA A 37 -8.38 -6.05 11.13
C ALA A 37 -8.87 -6.43 12.54
N GLU A 38 -9.68 -7.48 12.68
CA GLU A 38 -10.10 -8.05 13.97
C GLU A 38 -8.94 -8.80 14.63
N GLU A 39 -8.21 -9.64 13.89
CA GLU A 39 -7.02 -10.35 14.38
C GLU A 39 -5.95 -9.39 14.92
N ASP A 40 -5.62 -8.34 14.15
CA ASP A 40 -4.66 -7.31 14.56
C ASP A 40 -5.07 -6.63 15.89
N ARG A 41 -6.38 -6.42 16.11
CA ARG A 41 -6.90 -5.82 17.35
C ARG A 41 -6.77 -6.76 18.53
N GLU A 42 -7.07 -8.04 18.34
CA GLU A 42 -6.89 -9.05 19.38
C GLU A 42 -5.41 -9.15 19.81
N GLU A 43 -4.49 -9.13 18.84
CA GLU A 43 -3.05 -9.18 19.11
C GLU A 43 -2.59 -8.01 20.00
N VAL A 44 -3.09 -6.79 19.74
CA VAL A 44 -2.74 -5.61 20.53
C VAL A 44 -3.64 -5.37 21.75
N GLY A 45 -4.60 -6.28 22.03
CA GLY A 45 -5.52 -6.19 23.16
C GLY A 45 -6.55 -5.06 23.06
N LEU A 46 -6.91 -4.64 21.85
CA LEU A 46 -7.95 -3.66 21.60
C LEU A 46 -9.34 -4.31 21.67
N PRO A 47 -10.38 -3.56 22.09
CA PRO A 47 -11.75 -4.06 22.04
C PRO A 47 -12.22 -4.23 20.57
N PRO A 48 -13.19 -5.15 20.32
CA PRO A 48 -13.74 -5.37 18.99
C PRO A 48 -14.36 -4.09 18.43
N GLU A 49 -14.37 -3.94 17.10
CA GLU A 49 -15.05 -2.80 16.48
C GLU A 49 -16.55 -2.87 16.74
N PRO A 50 -17.19 -1.76 17.17
CA PRO A 50 -18.65 -1.70 17.15
C PRO A 50 -19.13 -1.83 15.69
N PRO A 51 -20.32 -2.41 15.44
CA PRO A 51 -20.87 -2.46 14.09
C PRO A 51 -21.08 -1.04 13.57
N GLY A 52 -20.16 -0.57 12.73
CA GLY A 52 -20.19 0.73 12.09
C GLY A 52 -21.12 0.73 10.87
N PRO A 53 -21.55 1.91 10.38
CA PRO A 53 -22.23 1.99 9.09
C PRO A 53 -21.25 1.47 8.03
N ALA A 54 -21.71 0.53 7.20
CA ALA A 54 -20.90 -0.08 6.13
C ALA A 54 -20.08 0.99 5.41
N ALA A 55 -18.75 0.83 5.41
CA ALA A 55 -17.81 1.77 4.82
C ALA A 55 -18.23 2.10 3.37
N GLY A 56 -18.74 3.31 3.16
CA GLY A 56 -19.26 3.74 1.86
C GLY A 56 -20.25 4.91 1.87
N ALA A 57 -20.52 5.55 3.01
CA ALA A 57 -21.63 6.51 3.13
C ALA A 57 -21.20 7.97 3.38
N ASP A 58 -20.11 8.48 2.80
CA ASP A 58 -19.75 9.91 2.97
C ASP A 58 -18.68 10.45 2.02
N ARG A 59 -18.68 10.06 0.73
CA ARG A 59 -17.98 10.86 -0.29
C ARG A 59 -18.84 11.14 -1.51
N GLU A 60 -20.04 11.69 -1.30
CA GLU A 60 -20.61 12.61 -2.28
C GLU A 60 -19.83 13.93 -2.18
N ASN A 61 -19.07 14.25 -3.23
CA ASN A 61 -18.35 15.51 -3.36
C ASN A 61 -19.27 16.49 -4.12
N PRO A 62 -19.56 17.69 -3.60
CA PRO A 62 -20.42 18.67 -4.28
C PRO A 62 -19.83 19.19 -5.61
#